data_AF-A0A0R2QLR3-F1
#
_entry.id   AF-A0A0R2QLR3-F1
#
_cell.length_a   1.000
_cell.length_b   1.000
_cell.length_c   1.000
_cell.angle_alpha   90.00
_cell.angle_beta   90.00
_cell.angle_gamma   90.00
#
_symmetry.space_group_name_H-M   'P 1'
#
loop_
_entity.id
_entity.type
_entity.pdbx_description
1 polymer ?
#
loop_
_entity_poly.entity_id
_entity_poly.type
_entity_poly.pdbx_seq_one_letter_code
_entity_poly.pdbx_strand_id
1 'polypeptide(L)'
;MRLFHRFIPTTDELDGQKLFTKKNGKRLATPLLAVLVVIEISDLVFAVDSVPAVLAVSHEQFIVFAANAFAIMGLRALYFLFADIKDRFIYLKPAISVLLIYVGLKMTVAHWYHVPTWLSLLFILMVMTVAIVASVVHDRKH
;
A
#
# COMPACT_ATOMS: atom_id res chain seq x y z
N MET A 1 -8.35 7.23 -13.30
CA MET A 1 -7.14 7.99 -13.70
C MET A 1 -7.41 9.34 -14.39
N ARG A 2 -8.65 9.73 -14.75
CA ARG A 2 -8.90 11.03 -15.44
C ARG A 2 -9.25 12.22 -14.53
N LEU A 3 -9.55 11.99 -13.25
CA LEU A 3 -10.04 13.06 -12.37
C LEU A 3 -8.93 13.92 -11.73
N PHE A 4 -7.70 13.37 -11.62
CA PHE A 4 -6.56 14.05 -11.00
C PHE A 4 -5.90 15.13 -11.89
N HIS A 5 -6.08 15.09 -13.21
CA HIS A 5 -5.46 16.05 -14.13
C HIS A 5 -6.11 17.45 -14.15
N ARG A 6 -7.27 17.65 -13.49
CA ARG A 6 -8.02 18.91 -13.61
C ARG A 6 -7.66 19.96 -12.55
N PHE A 7 -7.05 19.58 -11.43
CA PHE A 7 -6.78 20.51 -10.33
C PHE A 7 -5.30 20.80 -10.09
N ILE A 8 -4.38 20.02 -10.65
CA ILE A 8 -2.94 20.21 -10.41
C ILE A 8 -2.22 20.13 -11.77
N PRO A 9 -1.53 21.21 -12.21
CA PRO A 9 -0.65 21.13 -13.35
C PRO A 9 0.49 20.17 -12.99
N THR A 10 0.41 18.98 -13.57
CA THR A 10 1.37 17.89 -13.43
C THR A 10 2.25 17.89 -14.68
N THR A 11 3.53 17.53 -14.53
CA THR A 11 4.47 17.38 -15.64
C THR A 11 4.77 15.88 -15.78
N ASP A 12 4.78 15.37 -17.00
CA ASP A 12 5.05 13.94 -17.32
C ASP A 12 6.54 13.58 -17.21
N GLU A 13 7.41 14.55 -16.98
CA GLU A 13 8.84 14.32 -16.79
C GLU A 13 9.18 14.10 -15.31
N LEU A 14 9.79 12.95 -15.01
CA LEU A 14 10.50 12.69 -13.76
C LEU A 14 11.71 13.61 -13.68
N ASP A 15 11.54 14.79 -13.07
CA ASP A 15 12.64 15.73 -12.82
C ASP A 15 13.37 15.39 -11.51
N GLY A 16 13.93 14.18 -11.46
CA GLY A 16 14.72 13.66 -10.34
C GLY A 16 13.96 13.49 -9.01
N GLN A 17 14.61 13.83 -7.90
CA GLN A 17 14.23 13.49 -6.51
C GLN A 17 13.29 14.51 -5.82
N LYS A 18 12.61 15.39 -6.55
CA LYS A 18 11.86 16.52 -5.96
C LYS A 18 10.35 16.26 -5.98
N LEU A 19 9.69 16.37 -4.82
CA LEU A 19 8.21 16.31 -4.72
C LEU A 19 7.52 17.43 -5.52
N PHE A 20 8.19 18.58 -5.63
CA PHE A 20 7.77 19.71 -6.44
C PHE A 20 8.90 20.08 -7.40
N THR A 21 8.63 20.03 -8.70
CA THR A 21 9.54 20.63 -9.69
C THR A 21 9.07 22.04 -10.03
N LYS A 22 9.99 22.92 -10.43
CA LYS A 22 9.68 24.27 -10.88
C LYS A 22 10.03 24.37 -12.36
N LYS A 23 9.04 24.17 -13.24
CA LYS A 23 9.20 24.28 -14.70
C LYS A 23 8.46 25.53 -15.18
N ASN A 24 9.11 26.39 -15.98
CA ASN A 24 8.57 27.68 -16.45
C ASN A 24 7.99 28.60 -15.34
N GLY A 25 8.70 28.74 -14.21
CA GLY A 25 8.31 29.65 -13.13
C GLY A 25 7.12 29.20 -12.27
N LYS A 26 6.43 28.10 -12.63
CA LYS A 26 5.32 27.53 -11.85
C LYS A 26 5.79 26.31 -11.05
N ARG A 27 5.31 26.16 -9.80
CA ARG A 27 5.52 24.96 -8.98
C ARG A 27 4.58 23.86 -9.48
N LEU A 28 5.13 22.74 -9.91
CA LEU A 28 4.41 21.59 -10.44
C LEU A 28 4.60 20.41 -9.46
N ALA A 29 3.50 19.72 -9.16
CA ALA A 29 3.57 18.48 -8.38
C ALA A 29 4.12 17.36 -9.26
N THR A 30 5.04 16.57 -8.72
CA THR A 30 5.56 15.38 -9.40
C THR A 30 4.63 14.16 -9.19
N PRO A 31 4.72 13.13 -10.05
CA PRO A 31 3.98 11.87 -9.85
C PRO A 31 4.20 11.23 -8.47
N LEU A 32 5.34 11.48 -7.83
CA LEU A 32 5.65 10.99 -6.47
C LEU A 32 4.72 11.58 -5.40
N LEU A 33 4.32 12.85 -5.54
CA LEU A 33 3.35 13.48 -4.63
C LEU A 33 1.98 12.81 -4.77
N ALA A 34 1.57 12.47 -6.00
CA ALA A 34 0.29 11.83 -6.23
C ALA A 34 0.23 10.41 -5.62
N VAL A 35 1.31 9.62 -5.77
CA VAL A 35 1.41 8.29 -5.14
C VAL A 35 1.40 8.38 -3.61
N LEU A 36 2.15 9.33 -3.03
CA LEU A 36 2.16 9.61 -1.59
C LEU A 36 0.74 9.88 -1.06
N VAL A 37 0.04 10.81 -1.69
CA VAL A 37 -1.33 11.19 -1.30
C VAL A 37 -2.29 9.99 -1.38
N VAL A 38 -2.19 9.18 -2.44
CA VAL A 38 -3.06 7.99 -2.59
C VAL A 38 -2.83 6.99 -1.45
N ILE A 39 -1.58 6.77 -1.04
CA ILE A 39 -1.26 5.80 0.01
C ILE A 39 -1.69 6.31 1.38
N GLU A 40 -1.45 7.59 1.70
CA GLU A 40 -1.94 8.19 2.96
C GLU A 40 -3.47 8.15 3.06
N ILE A 41 -4.17 8.47 1.97
CA ILE A 41 -5.63 8.37 1.92
C ILE A 41 -6.06 6.91 2.09
N SER A 42 -5.38 5.96 1.46
CA SER A 42 -5.70 4.53 1.59
C SER A 42 -5.53 4.04 3.02
N ASP A 43 -4.46 4.46 3.70
CA ASP A 43 -4.20 4.12 5.10
C ASP A 43 -5.25 4.70 6.05
N LEU A 44 -5.65 5.97 5.84
CA LEU A 44 -6.75 6.58 6.57
C LEU A 44 -8.08 5.84 6.35
N VAL A 45 -8.38 5.42 5.11
CA VAL A 45 -9.58 4.64 4.79
C VAL A 45 -9.54 3.27 5.47
N PHE A 46 -8.39 2.60 5.49
CA PHE A 46 -8.21 1.34 6.23
C PHE A 46 -8.37 1.52 7.73
N ALA A 47 -7.90 2.64 8.28
CA ALA A 47 -8.08 2.99 9.69
C ALA A 47 -9.56 3.19 10.06
N VAL A 48 -10.40 3.70 9.16
CA VAL A 48 -11.83 3.93 9.47
C VAL A 48 -12.59 2.64 9.80
N ASP A 49 -12.21 1.49 9.25
CA ASP A 49 -12.84 0.20 9.59
C ASP A 49 -12.09 -0.53 10.73
N SER A 50 -10.76 -0.54 10.66
CA SER A 50 -9.92 -1.25 11.63
C SER A 50 -9.84 -0.57 13.00
N VAL A 51 -9.92 0.76 13.08
CA VAL A 51 -9.88 1.51 14.35
C VAL A 51 -11.13 1.28 15.18
N PRO A 52 -12.38 1.39 14.66
CA PRO A 52 -13.56 1.03 15.44
C PRO A 52 -13.55 -0.44 15.86
N ALA A 53 -13.08 -1.36 15.01
CA ALA A 53 -12.97 -2.77 15.35
C ALA A 53 -11.98 -3.02 16.51
N VAL A 54 -10.83 -2.35 16.52
CA VAL A 54 -9.85 -2.43 17.62
C VAL A 54 -10.34 -1.67 18.85
N LEU A 55 -10.96 -0.51 18.70
CA LEU A 55 -11.49 0.27 19.82
C LEU A 55 -12.70 -0.37 20.50
N ALA A 56 -13.42 -1.23 19.79
CA ALA A 56 -14.43 -2.10 20.37
C ALA A 56 -13.83 -3.19 21.29
N VAL A 57 -12.53 -3.47 21.18
CA VAL A 57 -11.83 -4.55 21.92
C VAL A 57 -10.67 -4.02 22.79
N SER A 58 -10.18 -2.79 22.58
CA SER A 58 -8.96 -2.26 23.19
C SER A 58 -8.99 -0.72 23.31
N HIS A 59 -8.50 -0.12 24.42
CA HIS A 59 -8.66 1.32 24.72
C HIS A 59 -7.50 2.25 24.31
N GLU A 60 -6.50 1.76 23.59
CA GLU A 60 -5.24 2.47 23.34
C GLU A 60 -5.27 3.37 22.09
N GLN A 61 -6.13 4.39 22.08
CA GLN A 61 -6.26 5.34 20.95
C GLN A 61 -4.94 6.08 20.64
N PHE A 62 -4.18 6.43 21.68
CA PHE A 62 -2.93 7.17 21.53
C PHE A 62 -1.89 6.43 20.67
N ILE A 63 -1.78 5.11 20.83
CA ILE A 63 -0.82 4.28 20.09
C ILE A 63 -1.15 4.30 18.59
N VAL A 64 -2.43 4.23 18.23
CA VAL A 64 -2.90 4.26 16.84
C VAL A 64 -2.56 5.61 16.18
N PHE A 65 -2.85 6.72 16.86
CA PHE A 65 -2.54 8.05 16.32
C PHE A 65 -1.03 8.29 16.21
N ALA A 66 -0.26 7.89 17.22
CA ALA A 66 1.20 8.01 17.20
C ALA A 66 1.83 7.15 16.09
N ALA A 67 1.34 5.93 15.86
CA ALA A 67 1.81 5.04 14.80
C ALA A 67 1.57 5.64 13.40
N ASN A 68 0.38 6.17 13.13
CA ASN A 68 0.08 6.81 11.84
C ASN A 68 0.88 8.11 11.63
N ALA A 69 1.05 8.93 12.68
CA ALA A 69 1.92 10.10 12.62
C ALA A 69 3.38 9.71 12.31
N PHE A 70 3.87 8.64 12.92
CA PHE A 70 5.22 8.11 12.65
C PHE A 70 5.34 7.52 11.24
N ALA A 71 4.31 6.83 10.75
CA ALA A 71 4.25 6.33 9.39
C ALA A 71 4.38 7.46 8.36
N ILE A 72 3.64 8.56 8.54
CA ILE A 72 3.73 9.76 7.68
C ILE A 72 5.14 10.37 7.73
N MET A 73 5.77 10.45 8.91
CA MET A 73 7.14 10.98 9.05
C MET A 73 8.19 10.13 8.31
N GLY A 74 8.07 8.79 8.33
CA GLY A 74 9.01 7.87 7.67
C GLY A 74 8.76 7.68 6.15
N LEU A 75 7.61 8.12 5.68
CA LEU A 75 7.07 7.79 4.36
C LEU A 75 7.95 8.24 3.19
N ARG A 76 8.63 9.38 3.34
CA ARG A 76 9.58 9.90 2.33
C ARG A 76 10.73 8.93 2.04
N ALA A 77 11.31 8.33 3.08
CA ALA A 77 12.43 7.40 2.92
C ALA A 77 11.96 6.08 2.32
N LEU A 78 10.79 5.60 2.76
CA LEU A 78 10.22 4.35 2.27
C LEU A 78 9.82 4.43 0.78
N TYR A 79 9.31 5.57 0.31
CA TYR A 79 9.01 5.71 -1.12
C TYR A 79 10.24 5.75 -2.01
N PHE A 80 11.32 6.37 -1.56
CA PHE A 80 12.57 6.35 -2.32
C PHE A 80 13.09 4.92 -2.45
N LEU A 81 13.08 4.17 -1.34
CA LEU A 81 13.42 2.75 -1.34
C LEU A 81 12.49 1.96 -2.27
N PHE A 82 11.17 2.19 -2.17
CA PHE A 82 10.18 1.49 -2.99
C PHE A 82 10.35 1.76 -4.49
N ALA A 83 10.63 3.01 -4.87
CA ALA A 83 10.83 3.39 -6.27
C ALA A 83 12.03 2.67 -6.91
N ASP A 84 13.07 2.38 -6.12
CA ASP A 84 14.27 1.65 -6.55
C ASP A 84 14.03 0.13 -6.61
N ILE A 85 13.27 -0.43 -5.66
CA ILE A 85 13.04 -1.88 -5.58
C ILE A 85 11.79 -2.36 -6.33
N LYS A 86 10.91 -1.47 -6.81
CA LYS A 86 9.61 -1.85 -7.40
C LYS A 86 9.72 -2.88 -8.52
N ASP A 87 10.79 -2.80 -9.32
CA ASP A 87 11.00 -3.65 -10.48
C ASP A 87 11.38 -5.08 -10.07
N ARG A 88 11.85 -5.27 -8.83
CA ARG A 88 12.15 -6.58 -8.24
C ARG A 88 10.91 -7.32 -7.71
N PHE A 89 9.77 -6.64 -7.54
CA PHE A 89 8.56 -7.16 -6.88
C PHE A 89 7.36 -7.37 -7.81
N ILE A 90 7.59 -7.92 -9.01
CA ILE A 90 6.56 -8.11 -10.05
C ILE A 90 5.41 -9.03 -9.60
N TYR A 91 5.72 -10.12 -8.88
CA TYR A 91 4.70 -11.10 -8.46
C TYR A 91 3.91 -10.70 -7.21
N LEU A 92 4.24 -9.57 -6.59
CA LEU A 92 3.55 -9.10 -5.40
C LEU A 92 2.11 -8.65 -5.72
N LYS A 93 1.91 -7.97 -6.86
CA LYS A 93 0.57 -7.57 -7.34
C LYS A 93 -0.39 -8.74 -7.52
N PRO A 94 -0.08 -9.78 -8.33
CA PRO A 94 -0.98 -10.90 -8.51
C PRO A 94 -1.21 -11.69 -7.21
N ALA A 95 -0.20 -11.79 -6.33
CA ALA A 95 -0.38 -12.41 -5.02
C ALA A 95 -1.42 -11.67 -4.17
N ILE A 96 -1.33 -10.34 -4.07
CA ILE A 96 -2.31 -9.53 -3.35
C ILE A 96 -3.72 -9.71 -3.93
N SER A 97 -3.87 -9.77 -5.26
CA SER A 97 -5.17 -10.02 -5.89
C SER A 97 -5.78 -11.37 -5.50
N VAL A 98 -4.97 -12.44 -5.50
CA VAL A 98 -5.41 -13.77 -5.07
C VAL A 98 -5.81 -13.77 -3.60
N LEU A 99 -5.02 -13.12 -2.75
CA LEU A 99 -5.32 -12.98 -1.33
C LEU A 99 -6.62 -12.21 -1.08
N LEU A 100 -6.85 -11.13 -1.82
CA LEU A 100 -8.07 -10.32 -1.68
C LEU A 100 -9.32 -11.13 -2.05
N ILE A 101 -9.25 -11.92 -3.12
CA ILE A 101 -10.32 -12.84 -3.51
C ILE A 101 -10.54 -13.91 -2.43
N TYR A 102 -9.47 -14.52 -1.93
CA TYR A 102 -9.55 -15.54 -0.89
C TYR A 102 -10.18 -15.00 0.41
N VAL A 103 -9.71 -13.84 0.89
CA VAL A 103 -10.23 -13.21 2.12
C VAL A 103 -11.67 -12.74 1.90
N GLY A 104 -11.98 -12.11 0.77
CA GLY A 104 -13.34 -11.69 0.44
C GLY A 104 -14.32 -12.86 0.43
N LEU A 105 -13.96 -13.97 -0.23
CA LEU A 105 -14.77 -15.18 -0.25
C LEU A 105 -14.94 -15.78 1.14
N LYS A 106 -13.85 -15.84 1.93
CA LYS A 106 -13.90 -16.30 3.32
C LYS A 106 -14.87 -15.46 4.15
N MET A 107 -14.84 -14.13 4.02
CA MET A 107 -15.73 -13.25 4.79
C MET A 107 -17.19 -13.44 4.41
N THR A 108 -17.51 -13.68 3.13
CA THR A 108 -18.87 -14.03 2.73
C THR A 108 -19.30 -15.39 3.29
N VAL A 109 -18.44 -16.40 3.23
CA VAL A 109 -18.76 -17.77 3.69
C VAL A 109 -18.77 -17.89 5.22
N ALA A 110 -18.15 -16.96 5.95
CA ALA A 110 -18.04 -16.97 7.40
C ALA A 110 -19.39 -17.05 8.13
N HIS A 111 -20.47 -16.54 7.53
CA HIS A 111 -21.82 -16.65 8.08
C HIS A 111 -22.36 -18.08 8.13
N TRP A 112 -21.87 -18.99 7.27
CA TRP A 112 -22.34 -20.37 7.18
C TRP A 112 -21.31 -21.38 7.69
N TYR A 113 -20.00 -21.09 7.53
CA TYR A 113 -18.94 -22.00 7.92
C TYR A 113 -17.74 -21.24 8.50
N HIS A 114 -17.37 -21.56 9.75
CA HIS A 114 -16.22 -20.98 10.42
C HIS A 114 -14.95 -21.70 9.97
N VAL A 115 -14.30 -21.16 8.94
CA VAL A 115 -13.00 -21.64 8.51
C VAL A 115 -11.97 -21.36 9.62
N PRO A 116 -11.21 -22.38 10.07
CA PRO A 116 -10.19 -22.18 11.10
C PRO A 116 -9.19 -21.09 10.69
N THR A 117 -8.94 -20.15 11.58
CA THR A 117 -8.03 -19.01 11.36
C THR A 117 -6.61 -19.46 11.04
N TRP A 118 -6.12 -20.51 11.70
CA TRP A 118 -4.77 -21.05 11.46
C TRP A 118 -4.56 -21.51 10.02
N LEU A 119 -5.60 -22.10 9.38
CA LEU A 119 -5.53 -22.57 8.00
C LEU A 119 -5.46 -21.38 7.02
N SER A 120 -6.26 -20.34 7.28
CA SER A 120 -6.18 -19.10 6.49
C SER A 120 -4.84 -18.40 6.64
N LEU A 121 -4.28 -18.34 7.84
CA LEU A 121 -2.96 -17.75 8.07
C LEU A 121 -1.88 -18.51 7.31
N LEU A 122 -1.94 -19.84 7.32
CA LEU A 122 -1.00 -20.68 6.59
C LEU A 122 -1.12 -20.48 5.07
N PHE A 123 -2.33 -20.38 4.54
CA PHE A 123 -2.55 -20.07 3.11
C PHE A 123 -1.98 -18.69 2.73
N ILE A 124 -2.26 -17.65 3.52
CA ILE A 124 -1.74 -16.31 3.28
C ILE A 124 -0.20 -16.31 3.31
N LEU A 125 0.38 -16.96 4.33
CA LEU A 125 1.83 -17.09 4.48
C LEU A 125 2.44 -17.79 3.26
N MET A 126 1.86 -18.92 2.84
CA MET A 126 2.33 -19.68 1.69
C MET A 126 2.33 -18.84 0.41
N VAL A 127 1.20 -18.19 0.08
CA VAL A 127 1.07 -17.35 -1.12
C VAL A 127 2.08 -16.21 -1.08
N MET A 128 2.26 -15.57 0.08
CA MET A 128 3.22 -14.50 0.23
C MET A 128 4.67 -14.95 0.08
N THR A 129 5.04 -16.07 0.70
CA THR A 129 6.39 -16.64 0.59
C THR A 129 6.69 -17.01 -0.86
N VAL A 130 5.75 -17.68 -1.56
CA VAL A 130 5.92 -18.04 -2.97
C VAL A 130 6.08 -16.80 -3.83
N ALA A 131 5.27 -15.75 -3.61
CA ALA A 131 5.36 -14.51 -4.37
C ALA A 131 6.71 -13.81 -4.18
N ILE A 132 7.19 -13.71 -2.94
CA ILE A 132 8.47 -13.08 -2.63
C ILE A 132 9.63 -13.89 -3.23
N VAL A 133 9.64 -15.21 -3.01
CA VAL A 133 10.71 -16.08 -3.53
C VAL A 133 10.73 -16.07 -5.05
N ALA A 134 9.57 -16.20 -5.71
CA ALA A 134 9.46 -16.12 -7.16
C ALA A 134 9.97 -14.77 -7.70
N SER A 135 9.65 -13.67 -7.00
CA SER A 135 10.09 -12.34 -7.40
C SER A 135 11.60 -12.14 -7.26
N VAL A 136 12.20 -12.60 -6.16
CA VAL A 136 13.65 -12.54 -5.95
C VAL A 136 14.41 -13.46 -6.91
N VAL A 137 13.89 -14.66 -7.19
CA VAL A 137 14.51 -15.58 -8.15
C VAL A 137 14.44 -15.03 -9.58
N HIS A 138 13.34 -14.38 -9.95
CA HIS A 138 13.19 -13.74 -11.25
C HIS A 138 14.13 -12.53 -11.39
N ASP A 139 14.26 -11.71 -10.36
CA ASP A 139 15.18 -10.57 -10.30
C ASP A 139 16.65 -10.99 -10.43
N ARG A 140 17.06 -12.13 -9.84
CA ARG A 140 18.44 -12.66 -9.98
C ARG A 140 18.77 -13.20 -11.38
N LYS A 141 17.76 -13.41 -12.22
CA LYS A 141 17.92 -14.00 -13.55
C LYS A 141 18.04 -12.95 -14.67
N HIS A 142 17.83 -11.68 -14.33
CA HIS A 142 17.99 -10.50 -15.16
C HIS A 142 19.11 -9.60 -14.63
#